data_AF-A0A261QFK4-F1
#
_entry.id   AF-A0A261QFK4-F1
#
_cell.length_a   1.000
_cell.length_b   1.000
_cell.length_c   1.000
_cell.angle_alpha   90.00
_cell.angle_beta   90.00
_cell.angle_gamma   90.00
#
_symmetry.space_group_name_H-M   'P 1'
#
loop_
_entity.id
_entity.type
_entity.pdbx_description
1 polymer ?
#
loop_
_entity_poly.entity_id
_entity_poly.type
_entity_poly.pdbx_seq_one_letter_code
_entity_poly.pdbx_strand_id
1 'polypeptide(L)'
;MKISITRALAELKLLDKRIHSTMNSTPLIQYHVGNKPVSGFASVKEFEEKARASYQSTLALIKRRNAIKSAIVLSNAKTNVEIAGHTYTVAEAIERKTSIQYEQELLQKMKREFSSMTDDVEAINAEVKEQLDRQLEVLYGREAKLKVEESNELTKSYREKHEAKIVDPLKLRDEYEQLEKKIDEFLTEVDFVLSTSNTLTEIEVPE
;
A
#
# COMPACT_ATOMS: atom_id res chain seq x y z
N MET A 1 0.03 -10.57 -33.15
CA MET A 1 0.58 -9.19 -33.18
C MET A 1 1.51 -8.99 -31.98
N LYS A 2 2.64 -8.30 -32.14
CA LYS A 2 3.51 -7.88 -31.02
C LYS A 2 3.22 -6.43 -30.62
N ILE A 3 3.00 -6.19 -29.34
CA ILE A 3 2.76 -4.87 -28.78
C ILE A 3 3.50 -4.71 -27.46
N SER A 4 3.98 -3.51 -27.13
CA SER A 4 4.55 -3.25 -25.80
C SER A 4 3.48 -3.33 -24.72
N ILE A 5 3.87 -3.69 -23.48
CA ILE A 5 2.92 -3.75 -22.35
C ILE A 5 2.26 -2.39 -22.13
N THR A 6 2.99 -1.27 -22.28
CA THR A 6 2.42 0.08 -22.20
C THR A 6 1.27 0.29 -23.21
N ARG A 7 1.44 -0.16 -24.45
CA ARG A 7 0.38 -0.08 -25.48
C ARG A 7 -0.78 -1.03 -25.16
N ALA A 8 -0.47 -2.24 -24.69
CA ALA A 8 -1.46 -3.22 -24.28
C ALA A 8 -2.35 -2.72 -23.12
N LEU A 9 -1.77 -2.03 -22.13
CA LEU A 9 -2.50 -1.41 -21.02
C LEU A 9 -3.40 -0.25 -21.51
N ALA A 10 -2.93 0.55 -22.47
CA ALA A 10 -3.74 1.59 -23.09
C ALA A 10 -4.92 1.00 -23.90
N GLU A 11 -4.67 -0.07 -24.66
CA GLU A 11 -5.70 -0.79 -25.40
C GLU A 11 -6.74 -1.41 -24.47
N LEU A 12 -6.33 -2.01 -23.35
CA LEU A 12 -7.26 -2.52 -22.33
C LEU A 12 -8.21 -1.43 -21.82
N LYS A 13 -7.70 -0.24 -21.51
CA LYS A 13 -8.55 0.89 -21.08
C LYS A 13 -9.56 1.30 -22.16
N LEU A 14 -9.18 1.27 -23.43
CA LEU A 14 -10.07 1.57 -24.54
C LEU A 14 -11.12 0.47 -24.75
N LEU A 15 -10.72 -0.79 -24.65
CA LEU A 15 -11.61 -1.94 -24.73
C LEU A 15 -12.63 -1.92 -23.60
N ASP A 16 -12.20 -1.65 -22.36
CA ASP A 16 -13.10 -1.51 -21.21
C ASP A 16 -14.16 -0.44 -21.47
N LYS A 17 -13.75 0.76 -21.92
CA LYS A 17 -14.69 1.84 -22.27
C LYS A 17 -15.66 1.43 -23.38
N ARG A 18 -15.17 0.77 -24.44
CA ARG A 18 -16.00 0.30 -25.55
C ARG A 18 -17.00 -0.76 -25.12
N ILE A 19 -16.59 -1.75 -24.32
CA ILE A 19 -17.45 -2.80 -23.76
C ILE A 19 -18.58 -2.18 -22.94
N HIS A 20 -18.26 -1.25 -22.04
CA HIS A 20 -19.29 -0.58 -21.23
C HIS A 20 -20.23 0.25 -22.10
N SER A 21 -19.71 0.95 -23.12
CA SER A 21 -20.53 1.72 -24.06
C SER A 21 -21.46 0.83 -24.89
N THR A 22 -20.97 -0.29 -25.42
CA THR A 22 -21.82 -1.23 -26.19
C THR A 22 -22.88 -1.88 -25.32
N MET A 23 -22.55 -2.25 -24.08
CA MET A 23 -23.49 -2.83 -23.13
C MET A 23 -24.61 -1.85 -22.74
N ASN A 24 -24.30 -0.56 -22.59
CA ASN A 24 -25.27 0.45 -22.17
C ASN A 24 -26.10 1.02 -23.33
N SER A 25 -25.56 1.01 -24.56
CA SER A 25 -26.18 1.68 -25.71
C SER A 25 -27.27 0.88 -26.41
N THR A 26 -27.20 -0.45 -26.37
CA THR A 26 -28.11 -1.31 -27.16
C THR A 26 -28.84 -2.29 -26.26
N PRO A 27 -30.17 -2.19 -26.11
CA PRO A 27 -30.95 -3.20 -25.40
C PRO A 27 -30.87 -4.53 -26.15
N LEU A 28 -30.55 -5.60 -25.41
CA LEU A 28 -30.49 -6.97 -25.97
C LEU A 28 -31.86 -7.66 -26.00
N ILE A 29 -32.82 -7.13 -25.23
CA ILE A 29 -34.19 -7.62 -25.15
C ILE A 29 -35.13 -6.42 -25.03
N GLN A 30 -36.30 -6.51 -25.66
CA GLN A 30 -37.34 -5.49 -25.64
C GLN A 30 -38.70 -6.15 -25.90
N TYR A 31 -39.80 -5.49 -25.53
CA TYR A 31 -41.15 -5.96 -25.80
C TYR A 31 -41.80 -5.17 -26.95
N HIS A 32 -42.79 -5.78 -27.61
CA HIS A 32 -43.72 -5.10 -28.53
C HIS A 32 -45.16 -5.49 -28.20
N VAL A 33 -46.14 -4.65 -28.57
CA VAL A 33 -47.57 -4.89 -28.30
C VAL A 33 -48.32 -5.03 -29.61
N GLY A 34 -48.87 -6.23 -29.86
CA GLY A 34 -49.53 -6.57 -31.12
C GLY A 34 -48.59 -6.43 -32.32
N ASN A 35 -49.08 -5.87 -33.43
CA ASN A 35 -48.30 -5.66 -34.66
C ASN A 35 -47.50 -4.35 -34.67
N LYS A 36 -47.35 -3.67 -33.52
CA LYS A 36 -46.54 -2.44 -33.43
C LYS A 36 -45.05 -2.77 -33.47
N PRO A 37 -44.21 -1.89 -34.03
CA PRO A 37 -42.76 -2.06 -33.98
C PRO A 37 -42.24 -1.94 -32.54
N VAL A 38 -41.04 -2.46 -32.33
CA VAL A 38 -40.29 -2.33 -31.06
C VAL A 38 -39.95 -0.84 -30.84
N SER A 39 -40.14 -0.33 -29.63
CA SER A 39 -39.88 1.08 -29.32
C SER A 39 -38.42 1.47 -29.66
N GLY A 40 -38.25 2.49 -30.51
CA GLY A 40 -36.95 2.96 -30.99
C GLY A 40 -36.43 2.28 -32.26
N PHE A 41 -37.21 1.39 -32.88
CA PHE A 41 -36.85 0.62 -34.08
C PHE A 41 -37.99 0.64 -35.11
N ALA A 42 -37.68 0.46 -36.40
CA ALA A 42 -38.70 0.45 -37.46
C ALA A 42 -39.43 -0.90 -37.55
N SER A 43 -38.82 -2.00 -37.07
CA SER A 43 -39.45 -3.32 -37.05
C SER A 43 -38.86 -4.25 -35.97
N VAL A 44 -39.55 -5.37 -35.69
CA VAL A 44 -39.03 -6.44 -34.82
C VAL A 44 -37.76 -7.08 -35.42
N LYS A 45 -37.71 -7.29 -36.74
CA LYS A 45 -36.53 -7.87 -37.41
C LYS A 45 -35.29 -6.98 -37.29
N GLU A 46 -35.46 -5.68 -37.45
CA GLU A 46 -34.35 -4.72 -37.28
C GLU A 46 -33.80 -4.74 -35.86
N PHE A 47 -34.68 -4.85 -34.85
CA PHE A 47 -34.27 -5.01 -33.46
C PHE A 47 -33.49 -6.31 -33.25
N GLU A 48 -33.98 -7.44 -33.76
CA GLU A 48 -33.31 -8.74 -33.65
C GLU A 48 -31.91 -8.73 -34.28
N GLU A 49 -31.77 -8.16 -35.47
CA GLU A 49 -30.47 -8.02 -36.15
C GLU A 49 -29.51 -7.15 -35.35
N LYS A 50 -29.96 -5.98 -34.87
CA LYS A 50 -29.12 -5.06 -34.09
C LYS A 50 -28.73 -5.66 -32.73
N ALA A 51 -29.65 -6.34 -32.05
CA ALA A 51 -29.38 -7.00 -30.78
C ALA A 51 -28.35 -8.14 -30.94
N ARG A 52 -28.49 -8.98 -31.98
CA ARG A 52 -27.52 -10.05 -32.29
C ARG A 52 -26.15 -9.48 -32.66
N ALA A 53 -26.11 -8.46 -33.52
CA ALA A 53 -24.86 -7.81 -33.93
C ALA A 53 -24.14 -7.15 -32.73
N SER A 54 -24.89 -6.45 -31.88
CA SER A 54 -24.34 -5.83 -30.66
C SER A 54 -23.79 -6.87 -29.69
N TYR A 55 -24.52 -7.97 -29.47
CA TYR A 55 -24.08 -9.08 -28.63
C TYR A 55 -22.79 -9.72 -29.16
N GLN A 56 -22.73 -10.04 -30.45
CA GLN A 56 -21.54 -10.63 -31.07
C GLN A 56 -20.33 -9.69 -31.01
N SER A 57 -20.54 -8.39 -31.28
CA SER A 57 -19.51 -7.36 -31.16
C SER A 57 -18.98 -7.25 -29.72
N THR A 58 -19.89 -7.22 -28.74
CA THR A 58 -19.53 -7.17 -27.32
C THR A 58 -18.72 -8.40 -26.89
N LEU A 59 -19.12 -9.60 -27.32
CA LEU A 59 -18.35 -10.84 -27.07
C LEU A 59 -16.96 -10.79 -27.69
N ALA A 60 -16.82 -10.29 -28.92
CA ALA A 60 -15.53 -10.15 -29.58
C ALA A 60 -14.60 -9.18 -28.80
N LEU A 61 -15.14 -8.05 -28.33
CA LEU A 61 -14.39 -7.10 -27.49
C LEU A 61 -13.94 -7.73 -26.17
N ILE A 62 -14.82 -8.48 -25.49
CA ILE A 62 -14.49 -9.19 -24.24
C ILE A 62 -13.40 -10.24 -24.49
N LYS A 63 -13.52 -11.04 -25.56
CA LYS A 63 -12.53 -12.06 -25.91
C LYS A 63 -11.15 -11.44 -26.13
N ARG A 64 -11.08 -10.34 -26.90
CA ARG A 64 -9.84 -9.61 -27.15
C ARG A 64 -9.24 -9.03 -25.88
N ARG A 65 -10.06 -8.40 -25.04
CA ARG A 65 -9.64 -7.86 -23.74
C ARG A 65 -9.03 -8.96 -22.86
N ASN A 66 -9.69 -10.11 -22.76
CA ASN A 66 -9.20 -11.23 -21.95
C ASN A 66 -7.87 -11.77 -22.50
N ALA A 67 -7.73 -11.92 -23.82
CA ALA A 67 -6.48 -12.36 -24.43
C ALA A 67 -5.30 -11.42 -24.11
N ILE A 68 -5.51 -10.09 -24.25
CA ILE A 68 -4.49 -9.09 -23.90
C ILE A 68 -4.14 -9.18 -22.41
N LYS A 69 -5.15 -9.22 -21.53
CA LYS A 69 -4.91 -9.26 -20.08
C LYS A 69 -4.15 -10.52 -19.67
N SER A 70 -4.51 -11.69 -20.22
CA SER A 70 -3.80 -12.94 -19.97
C SER A 70 -2.35 -12.88 -20.44
N ALA A 71 -2.09 -12.31 -21.63
CA ALA A 71 -0.73 -12.14 -22.13
C ALA A 71 0.12 -11.21 -21.24
N ILE A 72 -0.46 -10.10 -20.74
CA ILE A 72 0.23 -9.22 -19.77
C ILE A 72 0.56 -9.98 -18.48
N VAL A 73 -0.40 -10.72 -17.92
CA VAL A 73 -0.17 -11.47 -16.66
C VAL A 73 0.93 -12.50 -16.84
N LEU A 74 0.94 -13.24 -17.95
CA LEU A 74 1.98 -14.20 -18.27
C LEU A 74 3.35 -13.54 -18.44
N SER A 75 3.41 -12.37 -19.08
CA SER A 75 4.64 -11.60 -19.20
C SER A 75 5.14 -11.13 -17.84
N ASN A 76 4.25 -10.57 -17.01
CA ASN A 76 4.62 -10.05 -15.70
C ASN A 76 5.12 -11.17 -14.75
N ALA A 77 4.60 -12.38 -14.90
CA ALA A 77 5.05 -13.55 -14.14
C ALA A 77 6.42 -14.10 -14.59
N LYS A 78 6.91 -13.70 -15.77
CA LYS A 78 8.17 -14.20 -16.34
C LYS A 78 9.30 -13.16 -16.35
N THR A 79 8.95 -11.88 -16.44
CA THR A 79 9.94 -10.80 -16.50
C THR A 79 10.48 -10.51 -15.10
N ASN A 80 11.80 -10.57 -14.96
CA ASN A 80 12.50 -10.20 -13.73
C ASN A 80 12.94 -8.73 -13.77
N VAL A 81 12.93 -8.10 -12.61
CA VAL A 81 13.34 -6.73 -12.35
C VAL A 81 14.14 -6.67 -11.06
N GLU A 82 15.11 -5.75 -10.98
CA GLU A 82 15.85 -5.48 -9.75
C GLU A 82 15.29 -4.21 -9.10
N ILE A 83 14.94 -4.29 -7.82
CA ILE A 83 14.40 -3.19 -7.02
C ILE A 83 15.06 -3.25 -5.64
N ALA A 84 15.67 -2.16 -5.20
CA ALA A 84 16.35 -2.04 -3.91
C ALA A 84 17.34 -3.20 -3.65
N GLY A 85 18.10 -3.61 -4.67
CA GLY A 85 19.09 -4.70 -4.60
C GLY A 85 18.52 -6.11 -4.55
N HIS A 86 17.20 -6.28 -4.70
CA HIS A 86 16.53 -7.57 -4.73
C HIS A 86 15.91 -7.84 -6.11
N THR A 87 16.02 -9.07 -6.58
CA THR A 87 15.39 -9.52 -7.82
C THR A 87 13.95 -9.95 -7.56
N TYR A 88 13.01 -9.36 -8.27
CA TYR A 88 11.59 -9.70 -8.25
C TYR A 88 11.11 -10.01 -9.67
N THR A 89 10.08 -10.83 -9.82
CA THR A 89 9.26 -10.77 -11.03
C THR A 89 8.44 -9.47 -11.04
N VAL A 90 8.04 -9.00 -12.22
CA VAL A 90 7.14 -7.84 -12.33
C VAL A 90 5.83 -8.08 -11.56
N ALA A 91 5.32 -9.33 -11.56
CA ALA A 91 4.15 -9.69 -10.78
C ALA A 91 4.39 -9.56 -9.26
N GLU A 92 5.52 -10.07 -8.76
CA GLU A 92 5.90 -9.93 -7.34
C GLU A 92 6.13 -8.47 -6.97
N ALA A 93 6.77 -7.67 -7.82
CA ALA A 93 6.97 -6.24 -7.57
C ALA A 93 5.64 -5.47 -7.44
N ILE A 94 4.63 -5.83 -8.25
CA ILE A 94 3.28 -5.26 -8.17
C ILE A 94 2.58 -5.66 -6.87
N GLU A 95 2.66 -6.93 -6.48
CA GLU A 95 2.09 -7.43 -5.22
C GLU A 95 2.78 -6.77 -4.02
N ARG A 96 4.11 -6.70 -4.06
CA ARG A 96 4.94 -6.04 -3.04
C ARG A 96 4.57 -4.58 -2.84
N LYS A 97 4.22 -3.86 -3.91
CA LYS A 97 3.72 -2.48 -3.81
C LYS A 97 2.42 -2.38 -2.98
N THR A 98 1.60 -3.42 -2.97
CA THR A 98 0.42 -3.48 -2.09
C THR A 98 0.76 -4.00 -0.70
N SER A 99 1.64 -5.01 -0.58
CA SER A 99 1.98 -5.63 0.69
C SER A 99 2.86 -4.74 1.58
N ILE A 100 3.63 -3.81 1.00
CA ILE A 100 4.51 -2.89 1.75
C ILE A 100 3.73 -2.00 2.73
N GLN A 101 2.42 -1.85 2.51
CA GLN A 101 1.56 -1.16 3.46
C GLN A 101 1.62 -1.78 4.86
N TYR A 102 1.75 -3.10 4.98
CA TYR A 102 1.87 -3.77 6.29
C TYR A 102 3.16 -3.35 7.03
N GLU A 103 4.26 -3.16 6.30
CA GLU A 103 5.52 -2.70 6.87
C GLU A 103 5.47 -1.23 7.24
N GLN A 104 4.78 -0.40 6.45
CA GLN A 104 4.50 1.00 6.80
C GLN A 104 3.65 1.10 8.07
N GLU A 105 2.61 0.28 8.20
CA GLU A 105 1.75 0.24 9.38
C GLU A 105 2.54 -0.23 10.62
N LEU A 106 3.40 -1.25 10.46
CA LEU A 106 4.30 -1.70 11.52
C LEU A 106 5.29 -0.60 11.92
N LEU A 107 5.91 0.08 10.96
CA LEU A 107 6.83 1.19 11.19
C LEU A 107 6.14 2.32 11.99
N GLN A 108 4.92 2.68 11.61
CA GLN A 108 4.13 3.69 12.31
C GLN A 108 3.81 3.27 13.74
N LYS A 109 3.47 2.00 13.96
CA LYS A 109 3.24 1.44 15.29
C LYS A 109 4.52 1.52 16.14
N MET A 110 5.66 1.08 15.61
CA MET A 110 6.95 1.12 16.31
C MET A 110 7.33 2.54 16.70
N LYS A 111 7.22 3.52 15.79
CA LYS A 111 7.51 4.92 16.08
C LYS A 111 6.60 5.51 17.16
N ARG A 112 5.30 5.20 17.11
CA ARG A 112 4.33 5.65 18.12
C ARG A 112 4.60 5.06 19.49
N GLU A 113 4.85 3.76 19.57
CA GLU A 113 5.16 3.08 20.83
C GLU A 113 6.47 3.59 21.41
N PHE A 114 7.50 3.77 20.58
CA PHE A 114 8.78 4.32 21.03
C PHE A 114 8.64 5.74 21.59
N SER A 115 7.94 6.63 20.88
CA SER A 115 7.69 8.00 21.35
C SER A 115 6.90 7.98 22.66
N SER A 116 5.76 7.28 22.69
CA SER A 116 4.90 7.22 23.88
C SER A 116 5.64 6.69 25.10
N MET A 117 6.40 5.60 24.95
CA MET A 117 7.14 5.02 26.08
C MET A 117 8.29 5.91 26.54
N THR A 118 8.92 6.65 25.62
CA THR A 118 9.95 7.64 25.97
C THR A 118 9.33 8.80 26.74
N ASP A 119 8.21 9.34 26.26
CA ASP A 119 7.47 10.43 26.90
C ASP A 119 6.97 10.02 28.31
N ASP A 120 6.42 8.82 28.43
CA ASP A 120 5.93 8.26 29.71
C ASP A 120 7.08 8.06 30.72
N VAL A 121 8.23 7.57 30.26
CA VAL A 121 9.41 7.38 31.11
C VAL A 121 10.01 8.73 31.51
N GLU A 122 10.07 9.70 30.61
CA GLU A 122 10.50 11.07 30.94
C GLU A 122 9.57 11.73 31.95
N ALA A 123 8.26 11.54 31.82
CA ALA A 123 7.27 12.06 32.77
C ALA A 123 7.41 11.42 34.16
N ILE A 124 7.51 10.09 34.25
CA ILE A 124 7.71 9.38 35.53
C ILE A 124 9.05 9.80 36.16
N ASN A 125 10.12 9.89 35.36
CA ASN A 125 11.43 10.28 35.87
C ASN A 125 11.48 11.75 36.31
N ALA A 126 10.68 12.63 35.70
CA ALA A 126 10.50 13.99 36.16
C ALA A 126 9.75 14.05 37.50
N GLU A 127 8.68 13.27 37.65
CA GLU A 127 7.92 13.18 38.91
C GLU A 127 8.79 12.62 40.05
N VAL A 128 9.54 11.55 39.79
CA VAL A 128 10.45 10.93 40.77
C VAL A 128 11.54 11.92 41.20
N LYS A 129 12.05 12.75 40.28
CA LYS A 129 12.99 13.84 40.63
C LYS A 129 12.33 14.89 41.51
N GLU A 130 11.12 15.34 41.19
CA GLU A 130 10.41 16.34 41.98
C GLU A 130 10.03 15.81 43.38
N GLN A 131 9.66 14.54 43.50
CA GLN A 131 9.41 13.89 44.78
C GLN A 131 10.68 13.73 45.61
N LEU A 132 11.79 13.36 44.97
CA LEU A 132 13.11 13.28 45.61
C LEU A 132 13.57 14.65 46.12
N ASP A 133 13.42 15.70 45.31
CA ASP A 133 13.79 17.07 45.70
C ASP A 133 12.95 17.56 46.88
N ARG A 134 11.64 17.29 46.87
CA ARG A 134 10.74 17.57 48.02
C ARG A 134 11.14 16.81 49.28
N GLN A 135 11.49 15.53 49.17
CA GLN A 135 11.96 14.74 50.32
C GLN A 135 13.28 15.27 50.87
N LEU A 136 14.21 15.67 50.02
CA LEU A 136 15.49 16.25 50.42
C LEU A 136 15.31 17.61 51.10
N GLU A 137 14.39 18.46 50.62
CA GLU A 137 14.05 19.73 51.28
C GLU A 137 13.45 19.53 52.67
N VAL A 138 12.54 18.56 52.84
CA VAL A 138 11.91 18.24 54.13
C VAL A 138 12.93 17.66 55.12
N LEU A 139 13.86 16.83 54.66
CA LEU A 139 14.84 16.14 55.52
C LEU A 139 16.02 17.04 55.93
N TYR A 140 16.45 17.98 55.08
CA TYR A 140 17.69 18.73 55.31
C TYR A 140 17.53 20.27 55.35
N GLY A 141 16.35 20.82 55.06
CA GLY A 141 16.10 22.26 55.14
C GLY A 141 17.15 23.11 54.40
N ARG A 142 17.56 24.26 54.97
CA ARG A 142 18.54 25.20 54.38
C ARG A 142 19.96 24.62 54.16
N GLU A 143 20.27 23.45 54.71
CA GLU A 143 21.56 22.75 54.54
C GLU A 143 21.54 21.65 53.46
N ALA A 144 20.41 21.46 52.76
CA ALA A 144 20.20 20.39 51.79
C ALA A 144 21.33 20.27 50.76
N LYS A 145 21.87 21.39 50.27
CA LYS A 145 22.93 21.40 49.23
C LYS A 145 24.29 20.87 49.69
N LEU A 146 24.60 20.89 51.00
CA LEU A 146 25.93 20.52 51.52
C LEU A 146 26.05 19.03 51.90
N LYS A 147 24.93 18.32 52.10
CA LYS A 147 24.91 16.86 52.37
C LYS A 147 24.49 16.00 51.17
N VAL A 148 24.17 16.60 50.02
CA VAL A 148 23.90 15.85 48.78
C VAL A 148 25.09 14.98 48.37
N GLU A 149 26.32 15.43 48.65
CA GLU A 149 27.53 14.66 48.33
C GLU A 149 27.69 13.38 49.18
N GLU A 150 27.32 13.40 50.47
CA GLU A 150 27.27 12.22 51.35
C GLU A 150 26.02 11.34 51.09
N SER A 151 24.93 11.93 50.60
CA SER A 151 23.66 11.25 50.31
C SER A 151 23.57 10.66 48.89
N ASN A 152 24.70 10.57 48.17
CA ASN A 152 24.76 9.99 46.84
C ASN A 152 24.24 8.54 46.78
N GLU A 153 24.45 7.74 47.84
CA GLU A 153 23.92 6.38 47.93
C GLU A 153 22.41 6.33 48.13
N LEU A 154 21.85 7.26 48.94
CA LEU A 154 20.41 7.33 49.16
C LEU A 154 19.69 7.81 47.90
N THR A 155 20.24 8.84 47.24
CA THR A 155 19.77 9.33 45.95
C THR A 155 19.85 8.27 44.84
N LYS A 156 20.95 7.51 44.78
CA LYS A 156 21.08 6.38 43.83
C LYS A 156 20.10 5.25 44.13
N SER A 157 19.96 4.85 45.40
CA SER A 157 19.03 3.79 45.82
C SER A 157 17.57 4.16 45.57
N TYR A 158 17.21 5.44 45.75
CA TYR A 158 15.86 5.94 45.48
C TYR A 158 15.58 6.00 43.97
N ARG A 159 16.54 6.50 43.17
CA ARG A 159 16.44 6.45 41.70
C ARG A 159 16.38 5.01 41.19
N GLU A 160 17.22 4.10 41.65
CA GLU A 160 17.18 2.70 41.21
C GLU A 160 15.85 1.98 41.50
N LYS A 161 15.16 2.37 42.59
CA LYS A 161 13.88 1.77 43.00
C LYS A 161 12.66 2.41 42.31
N HIS A 162 12.76 3.66 41.87
CA HIS A 162 11.62 4.43 41.39
C HIS A 162 11.75 4.95 39.95
N GLU A 163 12.95 4.93 39.36
CA GLU A 163 13.19 5.36 37.97
C GLU A 163 12.56 4.36 36.99
N ALA A 164 11.76 4.87 36.06
CA ALA A 164 11.18 4.09 34.98
C ALA A 164 12.30 3.75 33.99
N LYS A 165 12.44 2.46 33.68
CA LYS A 165 13.39 1.94 32.70
C LYS A 165 12.63 1.42 31.50
N ILE A 166 12.99 1.90 30.31
CA ILE A 166 12.51 1.34 29.05
C ILE A 166 13.14 -0.05 28.90
N VAL A 167 12.29 -1.06 28.73
CA VAL A 167 12.72 -2.42 28.36
C VAL A 167 12.58 -2.53 26.85
N ASP A 168 13.69 -2.34 26.13
CA ASP A 168 13.76 -2.49 24.69
C ASP A 168 14.59 -3.73 24.31
N PRO A 169 13.97 -4.92 24.26
CA PRO A 169 14.67 -6.15 23.91
C PRO A 169 15.04 -6.23 22.41
N LEU A 170 14.44 -5.37 21.58
CA LEU A 170 14.56 -5.44 20.12
C LEU A 170 15.48 -4.36 19.54
N LYS A 171 15.94 -3.40 20.35
CA LYS A 171 16.57 -2.16 19.87
C LYS A 171 15.68 -1.51 18.81
N LEU A 172 14.45 -1.23 19.21
CA LEU A 172 13.36 -0.76 18.37
C LEU A 172 13.79 0.40 17.46
N ARG A 173 14.68 1.26 17.97
CA ARG A 173 15.29 2.37 17.24
C ARG A 173 16.07 1.96 15.99
N ASP A 174 16.98 1.01 16.12
CA ASP A 174 17.79 0.54 15.01
C ASP A 174 16.92 -0.22 13.99
N GLU A 175 15.96 -1.01 14.47
CA GLU A 175 15.04 -1.79 13.64
C GLU A 175 14.10 -0.91 12.82
N TYR A 176 13.47 0.11 13.42
CA TYR A 176 12.57 0.98 12.67
C TYR A 176 13.31 1.87 11.67
N GLU A 177 14.55 2.30 11.97
CA GLU A 177 15.38 3.08 11.03
C GLU A 177 15.81 2.24 9.83
N GLN A 178 16.14 0.95 10.03
CA GLN A 178 16.43 0.03 8.93
C GLN A 178 15.20 -0.27 8.08
N LEU A 179 14.05 -0.48 8.72
CA LEU A 179 12.78 -0.73 8.03
C LEU A 179 12.35 0.49 7.21
N GLU A 180 12.50 1.70 7.75
CA GLU A 180 12.22 2.95 7.04
C GLU A 180 13.08 3.10 5.78
N LYS A 181 14.40 2.89 5.87
CA LYS A 181 15.29 2.94 4.71
C LYS A 181 14.88 1.97 3.61
N LYS A 182 14.59 0.72 3.97
CA LYS A 182 14.16 -0.31 3.01
C LYS A 182 12.84 0.07 2.33
N ILE A 183 11.90 0.62 3.08
CA ILE A 183 10.61 1.06 2.54
C ILE A 183 10.83 2.21 1.55
N ASP A 184 11.61 3.22 1.93
CA ASP A 184 11.85 4.40 1.11
C ASP A 184 12.62 4.06 -0.19
N GLU A 185 13.65 3.22 -0.10
CA GLU A 185 14.40 2.73 -1.26
C GLU A 185 13.48 1.98 -2.23
N PHE A 186 12.67 1.05 -1.71
CA PHE A 186 11.73 0.28 -2.55
C PHE A 186 10.68 1.18 -3.21
N LEU A 187 10.02 2.07 -2.46
CA LEU A 187 8.97 2.94 -2.98
C LEU A 187 9.49 3.94 -4.02
N THR A 188 10.72 4.40 -3.84
CA THR A 188 11.35 5.32 -4.79
C THR A 188 11.67 4.62 -6.10
N GLU A 189 12.18 3.39 -6.08
CA GLU A 189 12.62 2.70 -7.29
C GLU A 189 11.52 1.94 -8.04
N VAL A 190 10.55 1.34 -7.32
CA VAL A 190 9.56 0.41 -7.88
C VAL A 190 8.81 1.00 -9.07
N ASP A 191 8.40 2.27 -8.99
CA ASP A 191 7.60 2.90 -10.05
C ASP A 191 8.41 3.18 -11.32
N PHE A 192 9.67 3.56 -11.19
CA PHE A 192 10.55 3.77 -12.34
C PHE A 192 10.89 2.44 -13.01
N VAL A 193 11.21 1.42 -12.22
CA VAL A 193 11.58 0.09 -12.72
C VAL A 193 10.38 -0.57 -13.43
N LEU A 194 9.19 -0.53 -12.82
CA LEU A 194 7.97 -1.05 -13.44
C LEU A 194 7.61 -0.31 -14.72
N SER A 195 7.71 1.03 -14.74
CA SER A 195 7.44 1.84 -15.94
C SER A 195 8.40 1.51 -17.08
N THR A 196 9.68 1.36 -16.76
CA THR A 196 10.73 0.99 -17.72
C THR A 196 10.51 -0.41 -18.27
N SER A 197 10.23 -1.38 -17.38
CA SER A 197 9.89 -2.75 -17.77
C SER A 197 8.68 -2.79 -18.70
N ASN A 198 7.60 -2.08 -18.36
CA ASN A 198 6.38 -2.02 -19.20
C ASN A 198 6.65 -1.44 -20.59
N THR A 199 7.63 -0.55 -20.71
CA THR A 199 7.98 0.10 -21.98
C THR A 199 8.85 -0.80 -22.83
N LEU A 200 9.78 -1.52 -22.21
CA LEU A 200 10.76 -2.36 -22.89
C LEU A 200 10.23 -3.75 -23.28
N THR A 201 9.29 -4.31 -22.51
CA THR A 201 8.79 -5.65 -22.77
C THR A 201 7.56 -5.67 -23.69
N GLU A 202 7.62 -6.59 -24.65
CA GLU A 202 6.60 -6.81 -25.67
C GLU A 202 5.86 -8.12 -25.41
N ILE A 203 4.56 -8.13 -25.69
CA ILE A 203 3.70 -9.29 -25.59
C ILE A 203 3.15 -9.69 -26.96
N GLU A 204 2.95 -10.99 -27.14
CA GLU A 204 2.25 -11.54 -28.29
C GLU A 204 0.76 -11.67 -27.98
N VAL A 205 -0.06 -11.02 -28.80
CA VAL A 205 -1.53 -11.04 -28.68
C VAL A 205 -2.12 -11.66 -29.95
N PRO A 206 -3.09 -12.59 -29.83
CA PRO A 206 -3.84 -13.10 -30.98
C PRO A 206 -4.67 -11.99 -31.63
N GLU A 207 -4.84 -12.04 -32.95
CA GLU A 207 -5.65 -11.06 -33.71
C GLU A 207 -7.14 -11.09 -33.34
#